data_AF-A0A6V8PD23-F1
#
_entry.id   AF-A0A6V8PD23-F1
#
_cell.length_a   1.000
_cell.length_b   1.000
_cell.length_c   1.000
_cell.angle_alpha   90.00
_cell.angle_beta   90.00
_cell.angle_gamma   90.00
#
_symmetry.space_group_name_H-M   'P 1'
#
loop_
_entity.id
_entity.type
_entity.pdbx_description
1 polymer ?
#
loop_
_entity_poly.entity_id
_entity_poly.type
_entity_poly.pdbx_seq_one_letter_code
_entity_poly.pdbx_strand_id
1 'polypeptide(L)'
;GQECLQYLLKRGYTEETIDFFEIGSCTEKWAGFAEYALDKGISLSDLLASGLAIRSEKSSRGFYDQFRHRIIFPITDVMDRVVAFGGRVIDDSLPKYVNSPETPVYQKGKVVYGLSKAKGDMVKQDQALIVEGYTDVMAFHQCGIYNVVASLGTALTIDQIRLIARFTNNIVLVFDSDTAGEKATERGIDLLKEYNGNIALFNQHNINLSAVVLPSGMDPADYMLSHGKEEFSKLLEQARPLIDFTIDSIISRFDLTSAQGKL
;
A
#
# COMPACT_ATOMS: atom_id res chain seq x y z
N GLY A 1 2.03 21.28 -10.27
CA GLY A 1 1.35 20.64 -11.41
C GLY A 1 2.35 20.03 -12.37
N GLN A 2 2.91 20.82 -13.28
CA GLN A 2 3.72 20.31 -14.39
C GLN A 2 4.97 19.52 -13.96
N GLU A 3 5.68 19.94 -12.92
CA GLU A 3 6.84 19.19 -12.39
C GLU A 3 6.45 17.81 -11.84
N CYS A 4 5.30 17.71 -11.15
CA CYS A 4 4.76 16.44 -10.65
C CYS A 4 4.39 15.49 -11.81
N LEU A 5 3.78 16.02 -12.87
CA LEU A 5 3.45 15.25 -14.06
C LEU A 5 4.73 14.75 -14.74
N GLN A 6 5.70 15.62 -15.00
CA GLN A 6 6.98 15.25 -15.60
C GLN A 6 7.73 14.21 -14.76
N TYR A 7 7.68 14.32 -13.44
CA TYR A 7 8.24 13.33 -12.53
C TYR A 7 7.63 11.94 -12.75
N LEU A 8 6.30 11.84 -12.81
CA LEU A 8 5.56 10.58 -13.02
C LEU A 8 5.83 9.99 -14.41
N LEU A 9 5.81 10.83 -15.46
CA LEU A 9 6.13 10.42 -16.82
C LEU A 9 7.57 9.88 -16.92
N LYS A 10 8.54 10.55 -16.28
CA LYS A 10 9.94 10.09 -16.22
C LYS A 10 10.10 8.78 -15.45
N ARG A 11 9.23 8.52 -14.46
CA ARG A 11 9.15 7.25 -13.74
C ARG A 11 8.46 6.15 -14.55
N GLY A 12 7.93 6.44 -15.74
CA GLY A 12 7.31 5.47 -16.63
C GLY A 12 5.79 5.32 -16.47
N TYR A 13 5.12 6.17 -15.70
CA TYR A 13 3.65 6.17 -15.62
C TYR A 13 3.05 6.94 -16.79
N THR A 14 2.01 6.38 -17.42
CA THR A 14 1.27 7.02 -18.51
C THR A 14 0.25 8.01 -17.99
N GLU A 15 -0.14 9.00 -18.80
CA GLU A 15 -1.25 9.92 -18.46
C GLU A 15 -2.55 9.15 -18.19
N GLU A 16 -2.83 8.09 -18.94
CA GLU A 16 -3.99 7.22 -18.70
C GLU A 16 -3.98 6.61 -17.29
N THR A 17 -2.83 6.12 -16.82
CA THR A 17 -2.69 5.59 -15.45
C THR A 17 -2.84 6.71 -14.42
N ILE A 18 -2.28 7.89 -14.67
CA ILE A 18 -2.37 9.05 -13.78
C ILE A 18 -3.84 9.48 -13.63
N ASP A 19 -4.58 9.55 -14.74
CA ASP A 19 -6.00 9.91 -14.76
C ASP A 19 -6.87 8.84 -14.09
N PHE A 20 -6.63 7.56 -14.37
CA PHE A 20 -7.38 6.45 -13.79
C PHE A 20 -7.31 6.42 -12.25
N PHE A 21 -6.15 6.75 -11.69
CA PHE A 21 -5.94 6.84 -10.24
C PHE A 21 -6.23 8.24 -9.66
N GLU A 22 -6.70 9.18 -10.48
CA GLU A 22 -7.03 10.55 -10.08
C GLU A 22 -5.87 11.28 -9.38
N ILE A 23 -4.64 11.05 -9.87
CA ILE A 23 -3.43 11.55 -9.22
C ILE A 23 -3.36 13.07 -9.32
N GLY A 24 -3.20 13.73 -8.17
CA GLY A 24 -3.16 15.18 -8.05
C GLY A 24 -1.77 15.74 -7.73
N SER A 25 -1.72 17.05 -7.50
CA SER A 25 -0.54 17.72 -6.92
C SER A 25 -0.94 18.86 -6.00
N CYS A 26 -0.16 19.08 -4.95
CA CYS A 26 -0.31 20.23 -4.05
C CYS A 26 0.61 21.38 -4.43
N THR A 27 0.18 22.60 -4.11
CA THR A 27 1.04 23.79 -4.20
C THR A 27 2.13 23.79 -3.12
N GLU A 28 3.13 24.66 -3.24
CA GLU A 28 4.16 24.89 -2.22
C GLU A 28 3.68 25.75 -1.04
N LYS A 29 2.51 26.38 -1.17
CA LYS A 29 2.01 27.32 -0.17
C LYS A 29 1.77 26.60 1.16
N TRP A 30 2.05 27.31 2.25
CA TRP A 30 1.86 26.79 3.60
C TRP A 30 0.41 26.50 3.99
N ALA A 31 -0.57 27.19 3.38
CA ALA A 31 -1.99 27.04 3.67
C ALA A 31 -2.85 27.18 2.39
N GLY A 32 -2.28 26.87 1.22
CA GLY A 32 -2.93 27.15 -0.07
C GLY A 32 -4.24 26.38 -0.27
N PHE A 33 -4.27 25.10 0.14
CA PHE A 33 -5.48 24.30 0.07
C PHE A 33 -6.48 24.72 1.15
N ALA A 34 -6.03 24.86 2.40
CA ALA A 34 -6.92 25.23 3.50
C ALA A 34 -7.56 26.61 3.29
N GLU A 35 -6.81 27.61 2.82
CA GLU A 35 -7.36 28.94 2.48
C GLU A 35 -8.40 28.85 1.35
N TYR A 36 -8.11 28.06 0.31
CA TYR A 36 -9.07 27.81 -0.77
C TYR A 36 -10.35 27.14 -0.25
N ALA A 37 -10.23 26.11 0.59
CA ALA A 37 -11.39 25.39 1.12
C ALA A 37 -12.25 26.26 2.06
N LEU A 38 -11.60 27.11 2.86
CA LEU A 38 -12.28 28.11 3.70
C LEU A 38 -13.07 29.11 2.84
N ASP A 39 -12.50 29.60 1.74
CA ASP A 39 -13.20 30.46 0.76
C ASP A 39 -14.40 29.76 0.11
N LYS A 40 -14.33 28.43 -0.06
CA LYS A 40 -15.46 27.59 -0.51
C LYS A 40 -16.48 27.25 0.58
N GLY A 41 -16.34 27.80 1.79
CA GLY A 41 -17.30 27.64 2.88
C GLY A 41 -17.12 26.37 3.72
N ILE A 42 -16.02 25.63 3.54
CA ILE A 42 -15.68 24.51 4.43
C ILE A 42 -15.19 25.08 5.76
N SER A 43 -15.68 24.54 6.88
CA SER A 43 -15.28 25.04 8.19
C SER A 43 -13.82 24.64 8.53
N LEU A 44 -13.13 25.48 9.31
CA LEU A 44 -11.79 25.13 9.80
C LEU A 44 -11.82 23.85 10.66
N SER A 45 -12.89 23.64 11.43
CA SER A 45 -13.08 22.41 12.21
C SER A 45 -13.09 21.17 11.33
N ASP A 46 -13.77 21.20 10.18
CA ASP A 46 -13.83 20.06 9.26
C ASP A 46 -12.47 19.83 8.59
N LEU A 47 -11.76 20.89 8.21
CA LEU A 47 -10.41 20.78 7.65
C LEU A 47 -9.43 20.12 8.61
N LEU A 48 -9.47 20.50 9.89
CA LEU A 48 -8.65 19.89 10.92
C LEU A 48 -9.07 18.44 11.21
N ALA A 49 -10.38 18.15 11.26
CA ALA A 49 -10.90 16.81 11.50
C ALA A 49 -10.60 15.84 10.34
N SER A 50 -10.53 16.36 9.10
CA SER A 50 -10.14 15.59 7.91
C SER A 50 -8.62 15.32 7.82
N GLY A 51 -7.81 15.95 8.68
CA GLY A 51 -6.36 15.83 8.62
C GLY A 51 -5.70 16.54 7.43
N LEU A 52 -6.45 17.35 6.67
CA LEU A 52 -5.93 18.13 5.54
C LEU A 52 -5.27 19.44 5.98
N ALA A 53 -5.64 19.94 7.16
CA ALA A 53 -4.96 21.03 7.85
C ALA A 53 -4.45 20.56 9.21
N ILE A 54 -3.31 21.09 9.64
CA ILE A 54 -2.67 20.80 10.93
C ILE A 54 -2.62 22.09 11.75
N ARG A 55 -3.02 22.00 13.04
CA ARG A 55 -2.91 23.13 13.96
C ARG A 55 -1.45 23.53 14.16
N SER A 56 -1.20 24.82 14.27
CA SER A 56 0.13 25.36 14.53
C SER A 56 0.07 26.66 15.31
N GLU A 57 0.64 26.64 16.51
CA GLU A 57 0.81 27.82 17.36
C GLU A 57 1.90 28.76 16.82
N LYS A 58 2.78 28.26 15.94
CA LYS A 58 3.85 29.04 15.31
C LYS A 58 3.38 29.82 14.08
N SER A 59 2.20 29.50 13.57
CA SER A 59 1.60 30.16 12.41
C SER A 59 0.68 31.27 12.92
N SER A 60 0.79 32.48 12.35
CA SER A 60 -0.17 33.56 12.64
C SER A 60 -1.61 33.19 12.26
N ARG A 61 -1.79 32.21 11.37
CA ARG A 61 -3.10 31.68 10.96
C ARG A 61 -3.63 30.61 11.92
N GLY A 62 -2.80 30.06 12.81
CA GLY A 62 -3.16 28.96 13.69
C GLY A 62 -3.16 27.57 13.04
N PHE A 63 -2.89 27.45 11.73
CA PHE A 63 -2.81 26.19 11.00
C PHE A 63 -1.91 26.28 9.76
N TYR A 64 -1.67 25.12 9.13
CA TYR A 64 -1.01 24.94 7.82
C TYR A 64 -1.52 23.66 7.12
N ASP A 65 -1.31 23.53 5.80
CA ASP A 65 -1.71 22.36 5.00
C ASP A 65 -0.87 21.13 5.35
N GLN A 66 -1.50 19.97 5.53
CA GLN A 66 -0.80 18.70 5.76
C GLN A 66 0.14 18.33 4.60
N PHE A 67 -0.30 18.59 3.36
CA PHE A 67 0.45 18.27 2.15
C PHE A 67 0.90 19.55 1.45
N ARG A 68 2.19 19.63 1.11
CA ARG A 68 2.80 20.77 0.40
C ARG A 68 3.88 20.26 -0.54
N HIS A 69 3.90 20.77 -1.77
CA HIS A 69 4.87 20.38 -2.81
C HIS A 69 4.97 18.85 -2.98
N ARG A 70 3.83 18.18 -3.15
CA ARG A 70 3.73 16.72 -3.24
C ARG A 70 2.83 16.31 -4.40
N ILE A 71 3.17 15.18 -5.04
CA ILE A 71 2.22 14.37 -5.80
C ILE A 71 1.21 13.79 -4.79
N ILE A 72 -0.07 13.82 -5.13
CA ILE A 72 -1.17 13.40 -4.26
C ILE A 72 -1.83 12.14 -4.81
N PHE A 73 -1.95 11.14 -3.95
CA PHE A 73 -2.60 9.85 -4.21
C PHE A 73 -3.90 9.79 -3.41
N PRO A 74 -5.08 9.95 -4.03
CA PRO A 74 -6.34 9.80 -3.32
C PRO A 74 -6.50 8.37 -2.77
N ILE A 75 -6.82 8.25 -1.49
CA ILE A 75 -7.09 6.97 -0.84
C ILE A 75 -8.59 6.84 -0.71
N THR A 76 -9.16 5.81 -1.34
CA THR A 76 -10.60 5.57 -1.34
C THR A 76 -11.00 4.39 -0.46
N ASP A 77 -12.24 4.41 0.00
CA ASP A 77 -12.86 3.25 0.64
C ASP A 77 -13.39 2.24 -0.40
N VAL A 78 -14.02 1.17 0.07
CA VAL A 78 -14.57 0.11 -0.81
C VAL A 78 -15.67 0.60 -1.77
N MET A 79 -16.30 1.74 -1.49
CA MET A 79 -17.31 2.39 -2.33
C MET A 79 -16.72 3.47 -3.25
N ASP A 80 -15.39 3.55 -3.33
CA ASP A 80 -14.63 4.54 -4.10
C ASP A 80 -14.80 5.99 -3.61
N ARG A 81 -15.17 6.19 -2.34
CA ARG A 81 -15.21 7.52 -1.73
C ARG A 81 -13.83 7.88 -1.19
N VAL A 82 -13.32 9.06 -1.51
CA VAL A 82 -12.04 9.54 -0.97
C VAL A 82 -12.15 9.76 0.53
N VAL A 83 -11.32 9.06 1.30
CA VAL A 83 -11.28 9.12 2.78
C VAL A 83 -9.96 9.68 3.32
N ALA A 84 -8.91 9.67 2.52
CA ALA A 84 -7.59 10.19 2.88
C ALA A 84 -6.74 10.45 1.63
N PHE A 85 -5.52 10.91 1.84
CA PHE A 85 -4.54 11.11 0.78
C PHE A 85 -3.17 10.57 1.19
N GLY A 86 -2.44 10.04 0.21
CA GLY A 86 -0.99 9.86 0.25
C GLY A 86 -0.30 11.04 -0.45
N GLY A 87 0.92 11.35 -0.04
CA GLY A 87 1.69 12.46 -0.59
C GLY A 87 3.16 12.11 -0.77
N ARG A 88 3.68 12.27 -1.99
CA ARG A 88 5.09 12.01 -2.33
C ARG A 88 5.82 13.29 -2.72
N VAL A 89 6.94 13.58 -2.10
CA VAL A 89 7.81 14.71 -2.53
C VAL A 89 8.49 14.40 -3.86
N ILE A 90 8.72 15.41 -4.68
CA ILE A 90 9.44 15.29 -5.95
C ILE A 90 10.89 15.79 -5.87
N ASP A 91 11.27 16.35 -4.73
CA ASP A 91 12.60 16.82 -4.36
C ASP A 91 13.22 15.93 -3.26
N ASP A 92 14.32 16.38 -2.65
CA ASP A 92 15.03 15.68 -1.58
C ASP A 92 14.41 15.87 -0.19
N SER A 93 13.19 16.45 -0.10
CA SER A 93 12.53 16.70 1.17
C SER A 93 12.10 15.40 1.86
N LEU A 94 12.20 15.34 3.19
CA LEU A 94 11.78 14.20 3.99
C LEU A 94 10.49 14.49 4.79
N PRO A 95 9.63 13.48 5.03
CA PRO A 95 9.72 12.11 4.52
C PRO A 95 9.30 12.01 3.04
N LYS A 96 9.88 11.02 2.31
CA LYS A 96 9.60 10.75 0.89
C LYS A 96 8.11 10.56 0.62
N TYR A 97 7.46 9.76 1.46
CA TYR A 97 6.02 9.54 1.47
C TYR A 97 5.42 9.95 2.81
N VAL A 98 4.22 10.52 2.78
CA VAL A 98 3.41 10.81 3.97
C VAL A 98 1.96 10.45 3.65
N ASN A 99 1.24 9.93 4.63
CA ASN A 99 -0.20 9.69 4.51
C ASN A 99 -0.93 10.70 5.38
N SER A 100 -2.23 10.88 5.11
CA SER A 100 -3.11 11.55 6.07
C SER A 100 -2.97 10.91 7.46
N PRO A 101 -3.09 11.70 8.54
CA PRO A 101 -3.22 11.13 9.89
C PRO A 101 -4.51 10.32 10.01
N GLU A 102 -4.68 9.60 11.12
CA GLU A 102 -5.95 8.96 11.47
C GLU A 102 -7.07 10.00 11.57
N THR A 103 -8.23 9.70 11.00
CA THR A 103 -9.42 10.57 11.01
C THR A 103 -10.68 9.75 11.32
N PRO A 104 -11.84 10.40 11.58
CA PRO A 104 -13.10 9.68 11.73
C PRO A 104 -13.48 8.79 10.54
N VAL A 105 -12.98 9.09 9.34
CA VAL A 105 -13.30 8.37 8.10
C VAL A 105 -12.13 7.53 7.56
N TYR A 106 -10.93 7.66 8.12
CA TYR A 106 -9.73 6.95 7.68
C TYR A 106 -8.96 6.39 8.86
N GLN A 107 -8.89 5.06 8.90
CA GLN A 107 -8.01 4.33 9.80
C GLN A 107 -7.04 3.50 8.97
N LYS A 108 -5.73 3.80 9.05
CA LYS A 108 -4.71 3.24 8.15
C LYS A 108 -4.72 1.72 8.19
N GLY A 109 -4.82 1.15 9.38
CA GLY A 109 -4.88 -0.30 9.59
C GLY A 109 -6.19 -0.98 9.16
N LYS A 110 -7.14 -0.26 8.55
CA LYS A 110 -8.43 -0.80 8.08
C LYS A 110 -8.74 -0.48 6.62
N VAL A 111 -7.90 0.32 5.98
CA VAL A 111 -8.07 0.74 4.59
C VAL A 111 -6.96 0.12 3.76
N VAL A 112 -7.31 -0.27 2.53
CA VAL A 112 -6.43 -0.93 1.58
C VAL A 112 -6.50 -0.13 0.28
N TYR A 113 -5.37 0.42 -0.16
CA TYR A 113 -5.34 1.27 -1.35
C TYR A 113 -5.59 0.46 -2.62
N GLY A 114 -6.36 1.05 -3.54
CA GLY A 114 -6.74 0.41 -4.80
C GLY A 114 -7.90 -0.59 -4.69
N LEU A 115 -8.41 -0.87 -3.48
CA LEU A 115 -9.40 -1.93 -3.28
C LEU A 115 -10.69 -1.73 -4.09
N SER A 116 -11.22 -0.50 -4.15
CA SER A 116 -12.43 -0.19 -4.94
C SER A 116 -12.27 -0.55 -6.42
N LYS A 117 -11.06 -0.36 -6.95
CA LYS A 117 -10.66 -0.60 -8.34
C LYS A 117 -10.31 -2.08 -8.59
N ALA A 118 -9.72 -2.76 -7.60
CA ALA A 118 -9.22 -4.14 -7.75
C ALA A 118 -10.23 -5.24 -7.38
N LYS A 119 -11.22 -4.96 -6.52
CA LYS A 119 -12.13 -5.96 -5.95
C LYS A 119 -12.85 -6.84 -6.99
N GLY A 120 -13.20 -6.27 -8.14
CA GLY A 120 -13.87 -7.01 -9.21
C GLY A 120 -12.95 -8.06 -9.82
N ASP A 121 -11.70 -7.71 -10.08
CA ASP A 121 -10.72 -8.62 -10.67
C ASP A 121 -10.15 -9.61 -9.64
N MET A 122 -10.14 -9.26 -8.35
CA MET A 122 -9.87 -10.21 -7.27
C MET A 122 -10.86 -11.37 -7.28
N VAL A 123 -12.15 -11.09 -7.42
CA VAL A 123 -13.21 -12.12 -7.50
C VAL A 123 -13.06 -12.95 -8.77
N LYS A 124 -12.83 -12.31 -9.93
CA LYS A 124 -12.70 -13.02 -11.21
C LYS A 124 -11.51 -13.96 -11.27
N GLN A 125 -10.38 -13.55 -10.69
CA GLN A 125 -9.13 -14.31 -10.70
C GLN A 125 -9.00 -15.23 -9.48
N ASP A 126 -9.91 -15.10 -8.50
CA ASP A 126 -9.82 -15.69 -7.17
C ASP A 126 -8.43 -15.50 -6.55
N GLN A 127 -7.90 -14.28 -6.63
CA GLN A 127 -6.58 -13.94 -6.10
C GLN A 127 -6.45 -12.44 -5.84
N ALA A 128 -5.83 -12.07 -4.72
CA ALA A 128 -5.41 -10.70 -4.43
C ALA A 128 -3.88 -10.63 -4.33
N LEU A 129 -3.28 -9.66 -5.04
CA LEU A 129 -1.87 -9.32 -4.89
C LEU A 129 -1.73 -8.15 -3.91
N ILE A 130 -0.85 -8.28 -2.92
CA ILE A 130 -0.57 -7.21 -1.97
C ILE A 130 0.86 -6.73 -2.14
N VAL A 131 1.00 -5.44 -2.46
CA VAL A 131 2.25 -4.67 -2.53
C VAL A 131 2.26 -3.60 -1.43
N GLU A 132 3.27 -2.74 -1.39
CA GLU A 132 3.48 -1.84 -0.26
C GLU A 132 2.97 -0.43 -0.49
N GLY A 133 3.15 0.07 -1.71
CA GLY A 133 2.95 1.47 -2.06
C GLY A 133 1.94 1.70 -3.16
N TYR A 134 1.53 2.98 -3.26
CA TYR A 134 0.64 3.48 -4.30
C TYR A 134 1.19 3.23 -5.71
N THR A 135 2.49 3.50 -5.86
CA THR A 135 3.22 3.40 -7.12
C THR A 135 3.26 1.98 -7.64
N ASP A 136 3.39 1.01 -6.73
CA ASP A 136 3.38 -0.41 -7.07
C ASP A 136 2.03 -0.78 -7.68
N VAL A 137 0.92 -0.44 -7.01
CA VAL A 137 -0.43 -0.69 -7.52
C VAL A 137 -0.65 -0.05 -8.89
N MET A 138 -0.17 1.18 -9.08
CA MET A 138 -0.24 1.87 -10.37
C MET A 138 0.56 1.16 -11.46
N ALA A 139 1.77 0.69 -11.16
CA ALA A 139 2.63 0.00 -12.12
C ALA A 139 2.02 -1.34 -12.55
N PHE A 140 1.51 -2.12 -11.60
CA PHE A 140 0.80 -3.36 -11.87
C PHE A 140 -0.44 -3.12 -12.76
N HIS A 141 -1.26 -2.12 -12.41
CA HIS A 141 -2.43 -1.76 -13.21
C HIS A 141 -2.05 -1.37 -14.63
N GLN A 142 -1.03 -0.51 -14.79
CA GLN A 142 -0.54 -0.08 -16.10
C GLN A 142 -0.05 -1.27 -16.96
N CYS A 143 0.54 -2.28 -16.32
CA CYS A 143 1.00 -3.49 -16.99
C CYS A 143 -0.11 -4.54 -17.20
N GLY A 144 -1.38 -4.24 -16.85
CA GLY A 144 -2.51 -5.12 -17.11
C GLY A 144 -2.75 -6.19 -16.05
N ILE A 145 -2.35 -5.93 -14.81
CA ILE A 145 -2.67 -6.73 -13.62
C ILE A 145 -3.52 -5.87 -12.68
N TYR A 146 -4.79 -6.25 -12.50
CA TYR A 146 -5.81 -5.39 -11.89
C TYR A 146 -6.26 -5.84 -10.49
N ASN A 147 -5.88 -7.03 -10.05
CA ASN A 147 -6.24 -7.59 -8.74
C ASN A 147 -5.22 -7.23 -7.63
N VAL A 148 -4.56 -6.07 -7.75
CA VAL A 148 -3.48 -5.62 -6.86
C VAL A 148 -3.93 -4.51 -5.92
N VAL A 149 -3.43 -4.53 -4.68
CA VAL A 149 -3.70 -3.52 -3.65
C VAL A 149 -2.48 -3.26 -2.77
N ALA A 150 -2.49 -2.17 -2.01
CA ALA A 150 -1.39 -1.82 -1.10
C ALA A 150 -1.83 -1.60 0.36
N SER A 151 -0.95 -1.99 1.29
CA SER A 151 -1.10 -1.77 2.73
C SER A 151 -0.68 -0.37 3.21
N LEU A 152 -0.08 0.44 2.32
CA LEU A 152 0.31 1.85 2.53
C LEU A 152 1.40 2.09 3.57
N GLY A 153 2.42 1.25 3.63
CA GLY A 153 3.54 1.42 4.56
C GLY A 153 3.14 1.20 6.02
N THR A 154 2.15 0.34 6.24
CA THR A 154 1.97 -0.37 7.52
C THR A 154 2.24 -1.84 7.28
N ALA A 155 2.71 -2.53 8.32
CA ALA A 155 2.62 -3.98 8.32
C ALA A 155 1.16 -4.38 8.07
N LEU A 156 0.94 -5.36 7.20
CA LEU A 156 -0.40 -5.85 6.86
C LEU A 156 -1.16 -6.20 8.15
N THR A 157 -2.37 -5.69 8.28
CA THR A 157 -3.18 -5.89 9.50
C THR A 157 -4.24 -6.97 9.29
N ILE A 158 -4.74 -7.52 10.40
CA ILE A 158 -5.86 -8.46 10.38
C ILE A 158 -7.13 -7.85 9.78
N ASP A 159 -7.39 -6.57 10.03
CA ASP A 159 -8.58 -5.89 9.50
C ASP A 159 -8.46 -5.65 7.99
N GLN A 160 -7.26 -5.35 7.49
CA GLN A 160 -7.00 -5.29 6.04
C GLN A 160 -7.19 -6.66 5.39
N ILE A 161 -6.69 -7.73 6.01
CA ILE A 161 -6.91 -9.11 5.53
C ILE A 161 -8.40 -9.45 5.53
N ARG A 162 -9.13 -9.18 6.61
CA ARG A 162 -10.60 -9.38 6.68
C ARG A 162 -11.32 -8.61 5.59
N LEU A 163 -10.88 -7.40 5.28
CA LEU A 163 -11.46 -6.61 4.21
C LEU A 163 -11.23 -7.24 2.84
N ILE A 164 -10.02 -7.72 2.55
CA ILE A 164 -9.66 -8.40 1.29
C ILE A 164 -10.36 -9.76 1.17
N ALA A 165 -10.45 -10.51 2.26
CA ALA A 165 -11.07 -11.84 2.35
C ALA A 165 -12.57 -11.85 1.98
N ARG A 166 -13.21 -10.67 1.91
CA ARG A 166 -14.57 -10.53 1.37
C ARG A 166 -14.64 -10.77 -0.14
N PHE A 167 -13.52 -10.73 -0.84
CA PHE A 167 -13.43 -10.82 -2.30
C PHE A 167 -12.68 -12.08 -2.77
N THR A 168 -11.70 -12.56 -2.01
CA THR A 168 -11.01 -13.82 -2.26
C THR A 168 -10.27 -14.28 -1.01
N ASN A 169 -10.15 -15.60 -0.84
CA ASN A 169 -9.34 -16.18 0.23
C ASN A 169 -7.88 -16.40 -0.20
N ASN A 170 -7.52 -16.22 -1.48
CA ASN A 170 -6.16 -16.43 -1.95
C ASN A 170 -5.42 -15.10 -2.06
N ILE A 171 -4.43 -14.90 -1.21
CA ILE A 171 -3.68 -13.65 -1.12
C ILE A 171 -2.20 -13.97 -1.36
N VAL A 172 -1.58 -13.22 -2.25
CA VAL A 172 -0.14 -13.31 -2.53
C VAL A 172 0.52 -12.00 -2.13
N LEU A 173 1.46 -12.07 -1.21
CA LEU A 173 2.32 -10.94 -0.84
C LEU A 173 3.45 -10.83 -1.86
N VAL A 174 3.65 -9.65 -2.43
CA VAL A 174 4.76 -9.37 -3.35
C VAL A 174 5.80 -8.58 -2.59
N PHE A 175 6.92 -9.22 -2.27
CA PHE A 175 8.01 -8.62 -1.51
C PHE A 175 9.15 -8.16 -2.42
N ASP A 176 9.73 -7.01 -2.08
CA ASP A 176 11.09 -6.70 -2.54
C ASP A 176 12.10 -7.70 -1.92
N SER A 177 13.22 -7.91 -2.60
CA SER A 177 14.26 -8.84 -2.14
C SER A 177 14.84 -8.48 -0.77
N ASP A 178 14.91 -7.19 -0.49
CA ASP A 178 15.75 -6.66 0.59
C ASP A 178 15.04 -6.76 1.94
N THR A 179 13.71 -6.80 1.95
CA THR A 179 12.90 -6.84 3.17
C THR A 179 12.00 -8.08 3.26
N ALA A 180 12.00 -8.95 2.25
CA ALA A 180 11.18 -10.17 2.21
C ALA A 180 11.31 -11.03 3.49
N GLY A 181 12.54 -11.23 3.97
CA GLY A 181 12.80 -12.06 5.15
C GLY A 181 12.19 -11.48 6.43
N GLU A 182 12.34 -10.18 6.65
CA GLU A 182 11.78 -9.48 7.82
C GLU A 182 10.25 -9.41 7.73
N LYS A 183 9.70 -9.05 6.58
CA LYS A 183 8.25 -8.93 6.36
C LYS A 183 7.53 -10.27 6.44
N ALA A 184 8.15 -11.36 5.99
CA ALA A 184 7.59 -12.70 6.10
C ALA A 184 7.62 -13.25 7.54
N THR A 185 8.56 -12.82 8.39
CA THR A 185 8.71 -13.32 9.77
C THR A 185 7.97 -12.52 10.82
N GLU A 186 7.92 -11.20 10.73
CA GLU A 186 7.43 -10.39 11.85
C GLU A 186 5.93 -10.49 12.11
N ARG A 187 5.11 -10.85 11.11
CA ARG A 187 3.64 -10.86 11.26
C ARG A 187 2.87 -11.92 10.47
N GLY A 188 3.49 -12.57 9.48
CA GLY A 188 2.77 -13.48 8.57
C GLY A 188 2.06 -14.64 9.26
N ILE A 189 2.77 -15.35 10.15
CA ILE A 189 2.22 -16.46 10.93
C ILE A 189 1.16 -15.97 11.93
N ASP A 190 1.38 -14.85 12.59
CA ASP A 190 0.46 -14.34 13.60
C ASP A 190 -0.86 -13.90 12.97
N LEU A 191 -0.81 -13.29 11.78
CA LEU A 191 -1.99 -12.97 10.98
C LEU A 191 -2.76 -14.23 10.56
N LEU A 192 -2.04 -15.29 10.14
CA LEU A 192 -2.66 -16.58 9.81
C LEU A 192 -3.35 -17.21 11.03
N LYS A 193 -2.68 -17.21 12.19
CA LYS A 193 -3.23 -17.74 13.45
C LYS A 193 -4.43 -16.93 13.94
N GLU A 194 -4.34 -15.60 13.88
CA GLU A 194 -5.40 -14.70 14.31
C GLU A 194 -6.63 -14.80 13.40
N TYR A 195 -6.44 -14.96 12.10
CA TYR A 195 -7.54 -15.08 11.13
C TYR A 195 -8.18 -16.47 11.13
N ASN A 196 -7.38 -17.53 10.96
CA ASN A 196 -7.87 -18.90 10.78
C ASN A 196 -8.17 -19.60 12.12
N GLY A 197 -7.86 -18.97 13.26
CA GLY A 197 -7.89 -19.61 14.58
C GLY A 197 -6.75 -20.64 14.76
N ASN A 198 -6.79 -21.40 15.86
CA ASN A 198 -5.83 -22.48 16.13
C ASN A 198 -5.88 -23.55 15.02
N ILE A 199 -5.06 -23.40 13.97
CA ILE A 199 -4.57 -24.39 13.01
C ILE A 199 -5.51 -25.61 12.83
N ALA A 200 -6.79 -25.37 12.55
CA ALA A 200 -7.67 -26.37 11.97
C ALA A 200 -7.59 -26.13 10.48
N LEU A 201 -6.61 -26.80 9.86
CA LEU A 201 -6.11 -26.60 8.49
C LEU A 201 -7.16 -26.77 7.37
N PHE A 202 -8.43 -27.02 7.69
CA PHE A 202 -9.46 -27.38 6.71
C PHE A 202 -10.85 -26.84 7.08
N ASN A 203 -10.96 -25.53 7.31
CA ASN A 203 -12.26 -24.85 7.24
C ASN A 203 -12.39 -24.08 5.92
N GLN A 204 -13.58 -24.11 5.32
CA GLN A 204 -13.89 -23.47 4.02
C GLN A 204 -13.77 -21.94 4.02
N HIS A 205 -13.40 -21.33 5.15
CA HIS A 205 -13.23 -19.88 5.34
C HIS A 205 -11.78 -19.49 5.66
N ASN A 206 -10.82 -20.42 5.55
CA ASN A 206 -9.42 -20.12 5.81
C ASN A 206 -8.84 -19.29 4.65
N ILE A 207 -8.03 -18.28 4.99
CA ILE A 207 -7.22 -17.57 4.01
C ILE A 207 -5.97 -18.40 3.65
N ASN A 208 -5.63 -18.38 2.37
CA ASN A 208 -4.38 -18.88 1.82
C ASN A 208 -3.45 -17.67 1.63
N LEU A 209 -2.40 -17.58 2.45
CA LEU A 209 -1.34 -16.59 2.24
C LEU A 209 -0.15 -17.26 1.58
N SER A 210 0.23 -16.75 0.41
CA SER A 210 1.48 -17.06 -0.28
C SER A 210 2.32 -15.80 -0.40
N ALA A 211 3.59 -15.97 -0.73
CA ALA A 211 4.47 -14.87 -1.08
C ALA A 211 5.28 -15.16 -2.33
N VAL A 212 5.63 -14.09 -3.02
CA VAL A 212 6.58 -14.06 -4.11
C VAL A 212 7.62 -12.99 -3.82
N VAL A 213 8.89 -13.31 -4.05
CA VAL A 213 10.02 -12.41 -3.81
C VAL A 213 10.58 -12.00 -5.15
N LEU A 214 10.71 -10.69 -5.36
CA LEU A 214 11.27 -10.13 -6.58
C LEU A 214 12.80 -10.34 -6.64
N PRO A 215 13.40 -10.27 -7.85
CA PRO A 215 14.86 -10.28 -7.98
C PRO A 215 15.53 -9.15 -7.18
N SER A 216 16.79 -9.39 -6.81
CA SER A 216 17.58 -8.49 -5.97
C SER A 216 17.61 -7.05 -6.49
N GLY A 217 17.33 -6.09 -5.59
CA GLY A 217 17.43 -4.66 -5.86
C GLY A 217 16.28 -4.07 -6.70
N MET A 218 15.16 -4.78 -6.86
CA MET A 218 13.99 -4.28 -7.56
C MET A 218 12.79 -4.18 -6.60
N ASP A 219 12.14 -3.01 -6.59
CA ASP A 219 10.82 -2.86 -5.98
C ASP A 219 9.71 -3.33 -6.96
N PRO A 220 8.47 -3.55 -6.49
CA PRO A 220 7.40 -4.05 -7.35
C PRO A 220 7.07 -3.13 -8.52
N ALA A 221 7.14 -1.80 -8.34
CA ALA A 221 6.92 -0.86 -9.43
C ALA A 221 8.02 -0.96 -10.50
N ASP A 222 9.29 -0.95 -10.10
CA ASP A 222 10.44 -1.03 -10.96
C ASP A 222 10.47 -2.35 -11.73
N TYR A 223 10.14 -3.48 -11.08
CA TYR A 223 10.03 -4.79 -11.72
C TYR A 223 8.93 -4.79 -12.80
N MET A 224 7.73 -4.33 -12.47
CA MET A 224 6.61 -4.33 -13.42
C MET A 224 6.88 -3.43 -14.64
N LEU A 225 7.41 -2.22 -14.41
CA LEU A 225 7.66 -1.27 -15.50
C LEU A 225 8.81 -1.71 -16.44
N SER A 226 9.71 -2.58 -15.97
CA SER A 226 10.84 -3.08 -16.77
C SER A 226 10.61 -4.43 -17.42
N HIS A 227 9.89 -5.35 -16.76
CA HIS A 227 9.71 -6.74 -17.23
C HIS A 227 8.29 -7.04 -17.72
N GLY A 228 7.30 -6.27 -17.26
CA GLY A 228 5.91 -6.43 -17.67
C GLY A 228 5.21 -7.67 -17.11
N LYS A 229 4.00 -7.92 -17.61
CA LYS A 229 3.07 -8.91 -17.08
C LYS A 229 3.50 -10.35 -17.33
N GLU A 230 4.05 -10.67 -18.51
CA GLU A 230 4.40 -12.05 -18.83
C GLU A 230 5.49 -12.59 -17.89
N GLU A 231 6.54 -11.79 -17.65
CA GLU A 231 7.61 -12.18 -16.73
C GLU A 231 7.12 -12.24 -15.28
N PHE A 232 6.31 -11.29 -14.83
CA PHE A 232 5.72 -11.35 -13.49
C PHE A 232 4.84 -12.58 -13.30
N SER A 233 4.10 -13.00 -14.33
CA SER A 233 3.23 -14.18 -14.26
C SER A 233 4.05 -15.47 -14.06
N LYS A 234 5.21 -15.59 -14.74
CA LYS A 234 6.16 -16.70 -14.51
C LYS A 234 6.71 -16.70 -13.09
N LEU A 235 6.97 -15.52 -12.53
CA LEU A 235 7.43 -15.39 -11.15
C LEU A 235 6.32 -15.75 -10.15
N LEU A 236 5.08 -15.35 -10.44
CA LEU A 236 3.90 -15.63 -9.63
C LEU A 236 3.59 -17.14 -9.55
N GLU A 237 3.87 -17.91 -10.60
CA GLU A 237 3.79 -19.38 -10.58
C GLU A 237 4.74 -20.02 -9.56
N GLN A 238 5.78 -19.29 -9.14
CA GLN A 238 6.74 -19.72 -8.11
C GLN A 238 6.36 -19.23 -6.71
N ALA A 239 5.18 -18.61 -6.55
CA ALA A 239 4.71 -18.19 -5.23
C ALA A 239 4.60 -19.39 -4.28
N ARG A 240 5.23 -19.28 -3.11
CA ARG A 240 5.21 -20.33 -2.09
C ARG A 240 4.31 -19.94 -0.92
N PRO A 241 3.73 -20.89 -0.18
CA PRO A 241 3.02 -20.59 1.06
C PRO A 241 3.84 -19.71 1.99
N LEU A 242 3.22 -18.70 2.60
CA LEU A 242 3.91 -17.75 3.48
C LEU A 242 4.59 -18.46 4.67
N ILE A 243 3.99 -19.54 5.17
CA ILE A 243 4.55 -20.37 6.24
C ILE A 243 5.93 -20.91 5.88
N ASP A 244 6.16 -21.29 4.62
CA ASP A 244 7.45 -21.81 4.18
C ASP A 244 8.52 -20.73 4.24
N PHE A 245 8.20 -19.51 3.80
CA PHE A 245 9.10 -18.35 3.92
C PHE A 245 9.42 -18.02 5.37
N THR A 246 8.42 -18.09 6.27
CA THR A 246 8.66 -17.82 7.68
C THR A 246 9.56 -18.89 8.30
N ILE A 247 9.36 -20.18 7.96
CA ILE A 247 10.24 -21.26 8.41
C ILE A 247 11.66 -21.05 7.90
N ASP A 248 11.84 -20.81 6.59
CA ASP A 248 13.14 -20.59 5.96
C ASP A 248 13.88 -19.40 6.62
N SER A 249 13.17 -18.32 6.94
CA SER A 249 13.74 -17.14 7.58
C SER A 249 14.01 -17.32 9.08
N ILE A 250 13.28 -18.18 9.80
CA ILE A 250 13.63 -18.56 11.17
C ILE A 250 14.90 -19.42 11.13
N ILE A 251 14.92 -20.44 10.27
CA ILE A 251 16.06 -21.37 10.13
C ILE A 251 17.35 -20.62 9.83
N SER A 252 17.33 -19.61 8.96
CA SER A 252 18.53 -18.85 8.60
C SER A 252 19.16 -18.07 9.76
N ARG A 253 18.44 -17.87 10.87
CA ARG A 253 18.94 -17.19 12.09
C ARG A 253 19.65 -18.14 13.04
N PHE A 254 19.54 -19.45 12.86
CA PHE A 254 20.06 -20.45 13.78
C PHE A 254 21.00 -21.44 13.08
N ASP A 255 22.09 -21.80 13.75
CA ASP A 255 22.93 -22.90 13.29
C ASP A 255 22.28 -24.24 13.66
N LEU A 256 21.49 -24.78 12.72
CA LEU A 256 20.85 -26.08 12.84
C LEU A 256 21.85 -27.25 12.89
N THR A 257 23.16 -27.04 12.75
CA THR A 257 24.15 -28.10 12.98
C THR A 257 24.51 -28.25 14.46
N SER A 258 24.23 -27.24 15.27
CA SER A 258 24.43 -27.26 16.72
C SER A 258 23.18 -27.70 17.49
N ALA A 259 23.35 -28.34 18.65
CA ALA A 259 22.21 -28.68 19.52
C ALA A 259 21.50 -27.42 20.05
N GLN A 260 22.24 -26.33 20.26
CA GLN A 260 21.72 -25.06 20.76
C GLN A 260 20.92 -24.29 19.71
N GLY A 261 21.25 -24.41 18.42
CA GLY A 261 20.47 -23.81 17.34
C GLY A 261 19.22 -24.59 16.96
N LYS A 262 19.09 -25.85 17.41
CA LYS A 262 17.88 -26.67 17.23
C LYS A 262 16.85 -26.52 18.35
N LEU A 263 17.26 -26.01 19.51
CA LEU A 263 16.42 -25.78 20.70
C LEU A 263 15.83 -24.37 20.67
#